data_AF-I2B5U5-F1
#
_entry.id   AF-I2B5U5-F1
#
_cell.length_a   1.000
_cell.length_b   1.000
_cell.length_c   1.000
_cell.angle_alpha   90.00
_cell.angle_beta   90.00
_cell.angle_gamma   90.00
#
_symmetry.space_group_name_H-M   'P 1'
#
loop_
_entity.id
_entity.type
_entity.pdbx_description
1 polymer ?
#
loop_
_entity_poly.entity_id
_entity_poly.type
_entity_poly.pdbx_seq_one_letter_code
_entity_poly.pdbx_strand_id
1 'polypeptide(L)'
;MDITTNGFERRWSAIFLAMYLLIILPFPVFFSTDYIAGWLGVPVFIYGWLIHASLVFGLIALFAWQCLQRPEYQDLPGEEA
;
A
#
# COMPACT_ATOMS: atom_id res chain seq x y z
N MET A 1 18.94 8.08 13.76
CA MET A 1 17.95 6.99 13.58
C MET A 1 18.47 6.11 12.47
N ASP A 2 18.94 4.92 12.82
CA ASP A 2 19.69 4.06 11.90
C ASP A 2 18.71 3.16 11.12
N ILE A 3 18.64 3.36 9.80
CA ILE A 3 17.73 2.67 8.89
C ILE A 3 17.96 1.14 8.90
N THR A 4 19.14 0.71 9.39
CA THR A 4 19.51 -0.70 9.47
C THR A 4 18.96 -1.41 10.71
N THR A 5 18.55 -0.67 11.76
CA THR A 5 18.10 -1.23 13.04
C THR A 5 16.58 -1.37 13.13
N ASN A 6 15.81 -0.63 12.33
CA ASN A 6 14.34 -0.64 12.41
C ASN A 6 13.70 -1.63 11.42
N GLY A 7 13.58 -2.90 11.85
CA GLY A 7 12.99 -3.97 11.04
C GLY A 7 11.55 -3.72 10.58
N PHE A 8 10.79 -2.93 11.35
CA PHE A 8 9.43 -2.53 11.02
C PHE A 8 9.41 -1.59 9.79
N GLU A 9 10.18 -0.50 9.84
CA GLU A 9 10.28 0.47 8.74
C GLU A 9 10.81 -0.21 7.48
N ARG A 10 11.89 -1.01 7.59
CA ARG A 10 12.46 -1.72 6.44
C ARG A 10 11.45 -2.65 5.77
N ARG A 11 10.67 -3.39 6.56
CA ARG A 11 9.62 -4.29 6.04
C ARG A 11 8.54 -3.50 5.29
N TRP A 12 8.03 -2.44 5.90
CA TRP A 12 6.93 -1.66 5.31
C TRP A 12 7.38 -0.83 4.12
N SER A 13 8.58 -0.26 4.16
CA SER A 13 9.21 0.38 2.99
C SER A 13 9.36 -0.60 1.83
N ALA A 14 9.80 -1.84 2.08
CA ALA A 14 9.90 -2.86 1.04
C ALA A 14 8.53 -3.22 0.44
N ILE A 15 7.49 -3.34 1.27
CA ILE A 15 6.12 -3.63 0.82
C ILE A 15 5.58 -2.49 -0.06
N PHE A 16 5.66 -1.24 0.39
CA PHE A 16 5.19 -0.09 -0.39
C PHE A 16 6.01 0.13 -1.66
N LEU A 17 7.32 -0.08 -1.60
CA LEU A 17 8.18 -0.04 -2.78
C LEU A 17 7.77 -1.13 -3.79
N ALA A 18 7.46 -2.34 -3.34
CA ALA A 18 6.99 -3.40 -4.23
C ALA A 18 5.65 -3.04 -4.88
N MET A 19 4.72 -2.45 -4.14
CA MET A 19 3.45 -1.95 -4.71
C MET A 19 3.68 -0.84 -5.73
N TYR A 20 4.62 0.06 -5.48
CA TYR A 20 4.99 1.12 -6.42
C TYR A 20 5.67 0.57 -7.69
N LEU A 21 6.59 -0.38 -7.55
CA LEU A 21 7.23 -1.02 -8.70
C LEU A 21 6.22 -1.83 -9.53
N LEU A 22 5.24 -2.45 -8.89
CA LEU A 22 4.20 -3.23 -9.57
C LEU A 22 3.40 -2.38 -10.57
N ILE A 23 3.04 -1.14 -10.23
CA ILE A 23 2.28 -0.26 -11.14
C ILE A 23 3.12 0.36 -12.26
N ILE A 24 4.45 0.37 -12.12
CA ILE A 24 5.37 0.81 -13.17
C ILE A 24 5.48 -0.25 -14.27
N LEU A 25 5.24 -1.52 -13.95
CA LEU A 25 5.31 -2.58 -14.94
C LEU A 25 4.27 -2.33 -16.05
N PRO A 26 4.65 -2.49 -17.32
CA PRO A 26 3.80 -2.17 -18.47
C PRO A 26 2.76 -3.27 -18.72
N PHE A 27 2.04 -3.69 -17.69
CA PHE A 27 0.98 -4.65 -17.80
C PHE A 27 -0.32 -3.97 -18.27
N PRO A 28 -1.13 -4.63 -19.13
CA PRO A 28 -2.38 -4.08 -19.65
C PRO A 28 -3.41 -3.68 -18.57
N VAL A 29 -3.26 -4.23 -17.36
CA VAL A 29 -4.11 -3.93 -16.20
C VAL A 29 -3.74 -2.61 -15.50
N PHE A 30 -2.56 -2.05 -15.77
CA PHE A 30 -2.12 -0.75 -15.24
C PHE A 30 -2.04 0.31 -16.33
N PHE A 31 -1.64 -0.06 -17.55
CA PHE A 31 -1.53 0.83 -18.67
C PHE A 31 -1.84 0.09 -19.98
N SER A 32 -2.69 0.67 -20.82
CA SER A 32 -2.93 0.21 -22.18
C SER A 32 -3.06 1.41 -23.12
N THR A 33 -2.42 1.33 -24.29
CA THR A 33 -2.59 2.30 -25.38
C THR A 33 -3.89 2.08 -26.14
N ASP A 34 -4.33 0.83 -26.18
CA ASP A 34 -5.55 0.39 -26.82
C ASP A 34 -6.64 0.11 -25.78
N TYR A 35 -7.89 0.34 -26.17
CA TYR A 35 -9.03 -0.03 -25.35
C TYR A 35 -9.19 -1.55 -25.34
N ILE A 36 -8.94 -2.15 -24.18
CA ILE A 36 -9.20 -3.57 -23.94
C ILE A 36 -10.49 -3.67 -23.12
N ALA A 37 -11.56 -4.16 -23.77
CA ALA A 37 -12.85 -4.37 -23.13
C ALA A 37 -12.76 -5.47 -22.07
N GLY A 38 -13.12 -5.13 -20.83
CA GLY A 38 -13.32 -6.07 -19.73
C GLY A 38 -14.80 -6.42 -19.55
N TRP A 39 -15.14 -6.88 -18.35
CA TRP A 39 -16.52 -7.18 -18.01
C TRP A 39 -17.41 -5.93 -18.14
N LEU A 40 -18.64 -6.11 -18.62
CA LEU A 40 -19.61 -5.02 -18.87
C LEU A 40 -19.10 -3.91 -19.84
N GLY A 41 -18.06 -4.18 -20.64
CA GLY A 41 -17.46 -3.15 -21.50
C GLY A 41 -16.66 -2.10 -20.74
N VAL A 42 -16.30 -2.35 -19.49
CA VAL A 42 -15.41 -1.45 -18.73
C VAL A 42 -13.96 -1.74 -19.15
N PRO A 43 -13.12 -0.73 -19.41
CA PRO A 43 -11.71 -0.96 -19.73
C PRO A 43 -11.01 -1.80 -18.66
N VAL A 44 -10.22 -2.80 -19.07
CA VAL A 44 -9.54 -3.74 -18.15
C VAL A 44 -8.68 -3.02 -17.09
N PHE A 45 -8.00 -1.94 -17.46
CA PHE A 45 -7.15 -1.21 -16.52
C PHE A 45 -7.93 -0.64 -15.32
N ILE A 46 -9.22 -0.33 -15.46
CA ILE A 46 -10.05 0.16 -14.35
C ILE A 46 -10.11 -0.88 -13.23
N TYR A 47 -10.30 -2.16 -13.58
CA TYR A 47 -10.32 -3.24 -12.59
C TYR A 47 -8.96 -3.40 -11.91
N GLY A 48 -7.87 -3.33 -12.69
CA GLY A 48 -6.51 -3.39 -12.14
C GLY A 48 -6.23 -2.27 -11.15
N TRP A 49 -6.60 -1.03 -11.49
CA TRP A 49 -6.47 0.13 -10.61
C TRP A 49 -7.36 0.05 -9.37
N LEU A 50 -8.60 -0.45 -9.49
CA LEU A 50 -9.48 -0.64 -8.33
C LEU A 50 -8.92 -1.67 -7.36
N ILE A 51 -8.49 -2.84 -7.87
CA ILE A 51 -7.89 -3.90 -7.05
C ILE A 51 -6.62 -3.37 -6.37
N HIS A 52 -5.74 -2.70 -7.12
CA HIS A 52 -4.50 -2.16 -6.58
C HIS A 52 -4.76 -1.10 -5.51
N ALA A 53 -5.68 -0.16 -5.75
CA ALA A 53 -6.06 0.86 -4.79
C ALA A 53 -6.63 0.22 -3.50
N SER A 54 -7.53 -0.75 -3.61
CA SER A 54 -8.07 -1.47 -2.46
C SER A 54 -6.97 -2.17 -1.65
N LEU A 55 -6.02 -2.82 -2.32
CA LEU A 55 -4.88 -3.46 -1.64
C LEU A 55 -3.99 -2.44 -0.94
N VAL A 56 -3.63 -1.35 -1.60
CA VAL A 56 -2.77 -0.30 -1.02
C VAL A 56 -3.45 0.37 0.18
N PHE A 57 -4.74 0.68 0.10
CA PHE A 57 -5.48 1.22 1.25
C PHE A 57 -5.52 0.24 2.42
N GLY A 58 -5.74 -1.05 2.15
CA GLY A 58 -5.67 -2.09 3.18
C GLY A 58 -4.29 -2.18 3.84
N LEU A 59 -3.22 -2.10 3.05
CA LEU A 59 -1.85 -2.07 3.54
C LEU A 59 -1.55 -0.83 4.38
N ILE A 60 -2.03 0.34 3.97
CA ILE A 60 -1.90 1.59 4.76
C ILE A 60 -2.64 1.47 6.09
N ALA A 61 -3.87 0.94 6.10
CA ALA A 61 -4.63 0.73 7.33
C ALA A 61 -3.91 -0.25 8.28
N LEU A 62 -3.39 -1.35 7.74
CA LEU A 62 -2.63 -2.33 8.51
C LEU A 62 -1.31 -1.74 9.04
N PHE A 63 -0.61 -0.95 8.22
CA PHE A 63 0.58 -0.22 8.64
C PHE A 63 0.27 0.74 9.79
N ALA A 64 -0.76 1.56 9.65
CA ALA A 64 -1.17 2.53 10.67
C ALA A 64 -1.54 1.83 11.98
N TRP A 65 -2.31 0.75 11.92
CA TRP A 65 -2.68 -0.03 13.10
C TRP A 65 -1.45 -0.61 13.82
N GLN A 66 -0.49 -1.20 13.08
CA GLN A 66 0.75 -1.72 13.68
C GLN A 66 1.66 -0.61 14.19
N CYS A 67 1.70 0.56 13.53
CA CYS A 67 2.46 1.71 14.01
C CYS A 67 1.97 2.16 15.37
N LEU A 68 0.65 2.31 15.52
CA LEU A 68 0.05 2.77 16.77
C LEU A 68 0.27 1.81 17.94
N GLN A 69 0.48 0.51 17.67
CA GLN A 69 0.79 -0.49 18.69
C GLN A 69 2.23 -0.44 19.20
N ARG A 70 3.12 0.34 18.56
CA ARG A 70 4.51 0.35 19.00
C ARG A 70 4.66 1.05 20.35
N PRO A 71 5.55 0.55 21.24
CA PRO A 71 5.72 1.11 22.58
C PRO A 71 6.00 2.62 22.60
N GLU A 72 6.70 3.15 21.59
CA GLU A 72 7.05 4.57 21.54
C GLU A 72 5.83 5.50 21.43
N TYR A 73 4.65 4.98 21.03
CA TYR A 73 3.40 5.74 20.96
C TYR A 73 2.45 5.46 22.13
N GLN A 74 2.78 4.52 23.01
CA GLN A 74 1.96 4.15 24.17
C GLN A 74 2.31 4.98 25.41
N ASP A 75 3.52 5.55 25.47
CA ASP A 75 4.05 6.28 26.63
C ASP A 75 3.72 7.79 26.65
N LEU A 76 2.60 8.24 26.08
CA LEU A 76 2.19 9.65 26.22
C LEU A 76 1.71 9.91 27.67
N PRO A 77 2.41 10.71 28.49
CA PRO A 77 1.93 11.05 29.82
C PRO A 77 0.80 12.07 29.68
N GLY A 78 -0.45 11.60 29.63
CA GLY A 78 -1.58 12.54 29.49
C GLY A 78 -2.97 11.99 29.23
N GLU A 79 -3.26 10.70 29.42
CA GLU A 79 -4.66 10.23 29.40
C GLU A 79 -4.94 9.38 30.64
N GLU A 80 -5.05 10.06 31.77
CA GLU A 80 -5.90 9.59 32.87
C GLU A 80 -7.36 9.68 32.40
N ALA A 81 -8.03 8.54 32.27
CA ALA A 81 -9.48 8.43 32.16
C ALA A 81 -9.98 7.25 32.99
#